data_AF-W9GHX2-F1
#
_entry.id   AF-W9GHX2-F1
#
_cell.length_a   1.000
_cell.length_b   1.000
_cell.length_c   1.000
_cell.angle_alpha   90.00
_cell.angle_beta   90.00
_cell.angle_gamma   90.00
#
_symmetry.space_group_name_H-M   'P 1'
#
loop_
_entity.id
_entity.type
_entity.pdbx_description
1 polymer ?
#
loop_
_entity_poly.entity_id
_entity_poly.type
_entity_poly.pdbx_seq_one_letter_code
_entity_poly.pdbx_strand_id
1 'polypeptide(L)'
;MSLIPLDEAAAELHAAAVIADGHSVGDPFSPWTALAAQLRLVAAGLDPTPVTRPQHRDLATRHVTAALDLLDSVLPSAGFMDLAFWHRHVEHLHTETARLEATLSHRQGTP
;
A
#
# COMPACT_ATOMS: atom_id res chain seq x y z
N MET A 1 10.73 19.12 8.23
CA MET A 1 9.28 19.40 8.12
C MET A 1 8.63 18.09 7.76
N SER A 2 7.73 17.55 8.60
CA SER A 2 6.95 16.36 8.21
C SER A 2 6.03 16.80 7.08
N LEU A 3 6.09 16.10 5.95
CA LEU A 3 5.05 16.22 4.93
C LEU A 3 3.92 15.31 5.40
N ILE A 4 3.01 15.86 6.19
CA ILE A 4 1.85 15.17 6.79
C ILE A 4 1.05 14.31 5.77
N PRO A 5 1.02 14.60 4.45
CA PRO A 5 0.40 13.67 3.52
C PRO A 5 1.25 12.42 3.21
N LEU A 6 2.59 12.52 3.27
CA LEU A 6 3.50 11.41 2.95
C LEU A 6 3.62 10.41 4.10
N ASP A 7 3.65 10.89 5.34
CA ASP A 7 3.65 10.00 6.52
C ASP A 7 2.35 9.20 6.61
N GLU A 8 1.20 9.83 6.32
CA GLU A 8 -0.08 9.16 6.22
C GLU A 8 -0.13 8.20 5.02
N ALA A 9 0.37 8.58 3.84
CA ALA A 9 0.39 7.69 2.68
C ALA A 9 1.23 6.44 2.96
N ALA A 10 2.39 6.59 3.60
CA ALA A 10 3.23 5.47 4.02
C ALA A 10 2.52 4.57 5.05
N ALA A 11 1.79 5.17 6.01
CA ALA A 11 1.00 4.43 6.99
C ALA A 11 -0.10 3.58 6.34
N GLU A 12 -0.81 4.13 5.35
CA GLU A 12 -1.83 3.40 4.59
C GLU A 12 -1.19 2.23 3.81
N LEU A 13 -0.05 2.43 3.14
CA LEU A 13 0.66 1.35 2.45
C LEU A 13 1.15 0.25 3.40
N HIS A 14 1.56 0.60 4.63
CA HIS A 14 1.87 -0.39 5.66
C HIS A 14 0.65 -1.18 6.12
N ALA A 15 -0.52 -0.55 6.26
CA ALA A 15 -1.76 -1.26 6.57
C ALA A 15 -2.12 -2.25 5.45
N ALA A 16 -2.06 -1.82 4.19
CA ALA A 16 -2.23 -2.69 3.03
C ALA A 16 -1.25 -3.87 3.04
N ALA A 17 0.02 -3.63 3.39
CA ALA A 17 1.03 -4.68 3.46
C ALA A 17 0.72 -5.73 4.52
N VAL A 18 0.20 -5.35 5.70
CA VAL A 18 -0.17 -6.33 6.73
C VAL A 18 -1.37 -7.16 6.31
N ILE A 19 -2.35 -6.55 5.64
CA ILE A 19 -3.51 -7.29 5.10
C ILE A 19 -3.03 -8.29 4.03
N ALA A 20 -2.19 -7.84 3.10
CA ALA A 20 -1.59 -8.71 2.08
C ALA A 20 -0.81 -9.87 2.72
N ASP A 21 -0.01 -9.61 3.75
CA ASP A 21 0.73 -10.64 4.46
C ASP A 21 -0.19 -11.64 5.18
N GLY A 22 -1.32 -11.17 5.73
CA GLY A 22 -2.36 -12.03 6.27
C GLY A 22 -2.93 -13.02 5.23
N HIS A 23 -3.04 -12.60 3.97
CA HIS A 23 -3.47 -13.46 2.86
C HIS A 23 -2.40 -14.43 2.36
N SER A 24 -1.13 -14.20 2.68
CA SER A 24 -0.05 -15.14 2.33
C SER A 24 -0.13 -16.43 3.13
N VAL A 25 -0.70 -16.40 4.33
CA VAL A 25 -0.71 -17.51 5.30
C VAL A 25 0.71 -18.06 5.54
N GLY A 26 1.73 -17.19 5.43
CA GLY A 26 3.13 -17.53 5.61
C GLY A 26 3.78 -18.27 4.43
N ASP A 27 3.11 -18.40 3.27
CA ASP A 27 3.71 -18.98 2.06
C ASP A 27 4.66 -17.97 1.39
N PRO A 28 5.98 -18.20 1.38
CA PRO A 28 6.93 -17.28 0.77
C PRO A 28 6.81 -17.18 -0.75
N PHE A 29 6.18 -18.16 -1.41
CA PHE A 29 5.96 -18.18 -2.85
C PHE A 29 4.59 -17.61 -3.25
N SER A 30 3.78 -17.20 -2.28
CA SER A 30 2.50 -16.58 -2.54
C SER A 30 2.69 -15.21 -3.18
N PRO A 31 1.90 -14.85 -4.22
CA PRO A 31 1.92 -13.50 -4.77
C PRO A 31 1.57 -12.44 -3.71
N TRP A 32 0.84 -12.81 -2.65
CA TRP A 32 0.54 -11.95 -1.51
C TRP A 32 1.77 -11.57 -0.70
N THR A 33 2.74 -12.47 -0.54
CA THR A 33 4.02 -12.19 0.12
C THR A 33 4.84 -11.17 -0.67
N ALA A 34 4.89 -11.35 -1.99
CA ALA A 34 5.58 -10.42 -2.87
C ALA A 34 4.92 -9.03 -2.82
N LEU A 35 3.59 -8.96 -2.88
CA LEU A 35 2.85 -7.70 -2.76
C LEU A 35 3.11 -7.00 -1.41
N ALA A 36 3.06 -7.74 -0.29
CA ALA A 36 3.32 -7.19 1.04
C ALA A 36 4.74 -6.60 1.15
N ALA A 37 5.74 -7.27 0.58
CA ALA A 37 7.12 -6.76 0.56
C ALA A 37 7.25 -5.48 -0.29
N GLN A 38 6.62 -5.42 -1.46
CA GLN A 38 6.65 -4.25 -2.31
C GLN A 38 5.94 -3.04 -1.69
N LEU A 39 4.77 -3.26 -1.06
CA LEU A 39 4.04 -2.22 -0.32
C LEU A 39 4.89 -1.63 0.80
N ARG A 40 5.60 -2.47 1.57
CA ARG A 40 6.54 -2.00 2.62
C ARG A 40 7.72 -1.22 2.05
N LEU A 41 8.28 -1.66 0.93
CA LEU A 41 9.39 -0.99 0.28
C LEU A 41 9.00 0.40 -0.22
N VAL A 42 7.85 0.52 -0.88
CA VAL A 42 7.33 1.81 -1.36
C VAL A 42 6.98 2.71 -0.18
N ALA A 43 6.34 2.19 0.86
CA ALA A 43 6.06 2.94 2.09
C ALA A 43 7.34 3.53 2.70
N ALA A 44 8.40 2.74 2.82
CA ALA A 44 9.69 3.21 3.35
C ALA A 44 10.38 4.25 2.44
N GLY A 45 10.08 4.25 1.13
CA GLY A 45 10.51 5.26 0.19
C GLY A 45 9.76 6.60 0.34
N LEU A 46 8.49 6.55 0.75
CA LEU A 46 7.68 7.74 1.05
C LEU A 46 8.01 8.33 2.42
N ASP A 47 8.07 7.48 3.44
CA ASP A 47 8.48 7.84 4.79
C ASP A 47 9.18 6.63 5.45
N PRO A 48 10.48 6.75 5.81
CA PRO A 48 11.21 5.69 6.50
C PRO A 48 10.85 5.54 7.98
N THR A 49 10.01 6.42 8.55
CA THR A 49 9.68 6.32 9.98
C THR A 49 8.79 5.11 10.28
N PRO A 50 8.98 4.46 11.45
CA PRO A 50 8.14 3.33 11.82
C PRO A 50 6.68 3.76 11.99
N VAL A 51 5.77 3.08 11.30
CA VAL A 51 4.34 3.34 11.41
C VAL A 51 3.83 2.90 12.78
N THR A 52 3.18 3.83 13.48
CA THR A 52 2.61 3.61 14.83
C THR A 52 1.07 3.62 14.84
N ARG A 53 0.43 3.81 13.67
CA ARG A 53 -1.04 3.92 13.57
C ARG A 53 -1.71 2.54 13.66
N PRO A 54 -2.82 2.40 14.40
CA PRO A 54 -3.59 1.16 14.43
C PRO A 54 -4.19 0.82 13.07
N GLN A 55 -4.05 -0.45 12.68
CA GLN A 55 -4.50 -0.97 11.39
C GLN A 55 -5.98 -1.37 11.49
N HIS A 56 -6.80 -0.85 10.58
CA HIS A 56 -8.19 -1.23 10.46
C HIS A 56 -8.30 -2.53 9.63
N ARG A 57 -9.24 -3.42 9.99
CA ARG A 57 -9.53 -4.61 9.19
C ARG A 57 -10.42 -4.20 8.02
N ASP A 58 -9.80 -3.73 6.95
CA ASP A 58 -10.46 -3.46 5.67
C ASP A 58 -9.73 -4.20 4.52
N LEU A 59 -10.17 -3.99 3.28
CA LEU A 59 -9.48 -4.44 2.08
C LEU A 59 -8.15 -3.70 1.90
N ALA A 60 -7.12 -4.42 1.47
CA ALA A 60 -5.83 -3.84 1.14
C ALA A 60 -5.98 -2.77 0.04
N THR A 61 -6.84 -3.00 -0.96
CA THR A 61 -7.06 -2.03 -2.05
C THR A 61 -7.50 -0.66 -1.53
N ARG A 62 -8.36 -0.61 -0.50
CA ARG A 62 -8.84 0.67 0.06
C ARG A 62 -7.74 1.50 0.70
N HIS A 63 -6.82 0.83 1.39
CA HIS A 63 -5.64 1.50 1.94
C HIS A 63 -4.72 2.01 0.82
N VAL A 64 -4.53 1.25 -0.26
CA VAL A 64 -3.74 1.72 -1.41
C VAL A 64 -4.42 2.89 -2.12
N THR A 65 -5.76 2.90 -2.25
CA THR A 65 -6.52 4.05 -2.76
C THR A 65 -6.32 5.29 -1.88
N ALA A 66 -6.44 5.15 -0.56
CA ALA A 66 -6.22 6.26 0.37
C ALA A 66 -4.79 6.82 0.26
N ALA A 67 -3.79 5.97 0.07
CA ALA A 67 -2.42 6.41 -0.17
C ALA A 67 -2.30 7.24 -1.47
N LEU A 68 -2.98 6.85 -2.55
CA LEU A 68 -3.01 7.64 -3.80
C LEU A 68 -3.65 9.01 -3.59
N ASP A 69 -4.81 9.06 -2.91
CA ASP A 69 -5.51 10.32 -2.63
C ASP A 69 -4.61 11.28 -1.81
N LEU A 70 -3.85 10.74 -0.86
CA LEU A 70 -2.88 11.50 -0.07
C LEU A 70 -1.71 12.02 -0.92
N LEU A 71 -1.17 11.19 -1.83
CA LEU A 71 -0.11 11.62 -2.75
C LEU A 71 -0.60 12.70 -3.72
N ASP A 72 -1.84 12.60 -4.20
CA ASP A 72 -2.47 13.62 -5.07
C ASP A 72 -2.69 14.95 -4.34
N SER A 73 -2.81 14.93 -3.01
CA SER A 73 -2.93 16.13 -2.18
C SER A 73 -1.59 16.87 -1.94
N VAL A 74 -0.45 16.24 -2.27
CA VAL A 74 0.88 16.84 -2.08
C VAL A 74 1.08 17.97 -3.09
N LEU A 75 1.26 19.19 -2.57
CA LEU A 75 1.53 20.35 -3.41
C LEU A 75 2.88 20.19 -4.15
N PRO A 76 2.96 20.55 -5.45
CA PRO A 76 4.23 20.52 -6.19
C PRO A 76 5.35 21.36 -5.57
N SER A 77 4.97 22.41 -4.82
CA SER A 77 5.90 23.29 -4.09
C SER A 77 6.52 22.63 -2.84
N ALA A 78 6.06 21.46 -2.43
CA ALA A 78 6.57 20.74 -1.26
C ALA A 78 7.99 20.18 -1.46
N GLY A 79 8.51 20.18 -2.70
CA GLY A 79 9.92 19.86 -2.98
C GLY A 79 10.31 18.40 -2.75
N PHE A 80 9.34 17.49 -2.67
CA PHE A 80 9.61 16.06 -2.59
C PHE A 80 10.09 15.55 -3.95
N MET A 81 11.41 15.50 -4.09
CA MET A 81 12.07 14.88 -5.23
C MET A 81 11.59 13.43 -5.31
N ASP A 82 11.23 12.98 -6.53
CA ASP A 82 10.70 11.64 -6.82
C ASP A 82 9.23 11.38 -6.48
N LEU A 83 8.41 12.40 -6.14
CA LEU A 83 6.97 12.22 -5.91
C LEU A 83 6.27 11.48 -7.07
N ALA A 84 6.54 11.88 -8.31
CA ALA A 84 5.96 11.25 -9.50
C ALA A 84 6.43 9.79 -9.68
N PHE A 85 7.65 9.47 -9.26
CA PHE A 85 8.18 8.12 -9.30
C PHE A 85 7.45 7.23 -8.28
N TRP A 86 7.28 7.72 -7.06
CA TRP A 86 6.59 6.97 -6.01
C TRP A 86 5.09 6.82 -6.29
N HIS A 87 4.44 7.89 -6.76
CA HIS A 87 3.03 7.87 -7.18
C HIS A 87 2.78 6.76 -8.21
N ARG A 88 3.59 6.69 -9.27
CA ARG A 88 3.50 5.64 -10.28
C ARG A 88 3.68 4.22 -9.72
N HIS A 89 4.55 4.05 -8.72
CA HIS A 89 4.70 2.77 -8.04
C HIS A 89 3.45 2.39 -7.24
N VAL A 90 2.83 3.36 -6.56
CA VAL A 90 1.59 3.13 -5.84
C VAL A 90 0.43 2.80 -6.79
N GLU A 91 0.32 3.45 -7.96
CA GLU A 91 -0.68 3.10 -8.99
C GLU A 91 -0.52 1.65 -9.48
N HIS A 92 0.72 1.22 -9.70
CA HIS A 92 1.01 -0.17 -10.07
C HIS A 92 0.58 -1.14 -8.96
N LEU A 93 0.93 -0.83 -7.71
CA LEU A 93 0.54 -1.66 -6.56
C LEU A 93 -0.97 -1.68 -6.34
N HIS A 94 -1.68 -0.60 -6.63
CA HIS A 94 -3.15 -0.57 -6.59
C HIS A 94 -3.74 -1.57 -7.58
N THR A 95 -3.22 -1.59 -8.81
CA THR A 95 -3.66 -2.53 -9.85
C THR A 95 -3.39 -3.98 -9.44
N GLU A 96 -2.20 -4.28 -8.91
CA GLU A 96 -1.87 -5.63 -8.44
C GLU A 96 -2.69 -6.07 -7.23
N THR A 97 -2.93 -5.16 -6.27
CA THR A 97 -3.74 -5.44 -5.08
C THR A 97 -5.17 -5.80 -5.48
N ALA A 98 -5.80 -4.98 -6.33
CA ALA A 98 -7.16 -5.24 -6.81
C ALA A 98 -7.26 -6.56 -7.58
N ARG A 99 -6.25 -6.89 -8.41
CA ARG A 99 -6.18 -8.17 -9.15
C ARG A 99 -6.14 -9.37 -8.20
N LEU A 100 -5.32 -9.31 -7.15
CA LEU A 100 -5.19 -10.40 -6.19
C LEU A 100 -6.44 -10.55 -5.32
N GLU A 101 -7.04 -9.45 -4.84
CA GLU A 101 -8.29 -9.48 -4.06
C GLU A 101 -9.46 -10.03 -4.88
N ALA A 102 -9.57 -9.66 -6.16
CA ALA A 102 -10.55 -10.24 -7.07
C ALA A 102 -10.36 -11.77 -7.18
N THR A 103 -9.11 -12.24 -7.28
CA THR A 103 -8.80 -13.68 -7.34
C THR A 103 -9.20 -14.41 -6.06
N LEU A 104 -9.01 -13.79 -4.88
CA LEU A 104 -9.47 -14.36 -3.61
C LEU A 104 -11.00 -14.49 -3.56
N SER A 105 -11.71 -13.45 -3.97
CA SER A 105 -13.18 -13.42 -4.00
C SER A 105 -13.74 -14.55 -4.88
N HIS A 106 -13.10 -14.82 -6.02
CA HIS A 106 -13.48 -15.94 -6.89
C HIS A 106 -13.23 -17.31 -6.25
N ARG A 107 -12.14 -17.50 -5.50
CA ARG A 107 -11.83 -18.77 -4.82
C ARG A 107 -12.80 -19.06 -3.67
N GLN A 108 -13.24 -18.02 -2.96
CA GLN A 108 -14.19 -18.14 -1.84
C GLN A 108 -15.65 -18.34 -2.31
N GLY A 109 -15.96 -18.06 -3.58
CA GLY A 109 -17.30 -18.19 -4.17
C GLY A 109 -17.60 -19.55 -4.83
N THR A 110 -16.72 -20.55 -4.70
CA THR A 110 -16.95 -21.90 -5.25
C THR A 110 -17.64 -22.79 -4.19
N PRO A 111 -18.89 -23.25 -4.42
CA PRO A 111 -19.58 -24.19 -3.54
C PRO A 111 -18.98 -25.60 -3.55
#